data_AF-A0A0F8YAJ6-F1
#
_entry.id   AF-A0A0F8YAJ6-F1
#
_cell.length_a   1.000
_cell.length_b   1.000
_cell.length_c   1.000
_cell.angle_alpha   90.00
_cell.angle_beta   90.00
_cell.angle_gamma   90.00
#
_symmetry.space_group_name_H-M   'P 1'
#
loop_
_entity.id
_entity.type
_entity.pdbx_description
1 polymer ?
#
loop_
_entity_poly.entity_id
_entity_poly.type
_entity_poly.pdbx_seq_one_letter_code
_entity_poly.pdbx_strand_id
1 'polypeptide(L)'
;MTSLGRAVLVIALLVACYAVAASLYGARSGKREWIVSSRRAVYALAALLTLAFAVVEVAFLRSDFSLRLVAEGSSTTTPTFYKLTAMWATQE
;
A
#
# COMPACT_ATOMS: atom_id res chain seq x y z
N MET A 1 6.03 -12.43 5.42
CA MET A 1 5.34 -11.47 4.52
C MET A 1 6.08 -10.12 4.38
N THR A 2 7.05 -9.83 5.25
CA THR A 2 7.71 -8.53 5.42
C THR A 2 8.47 -8.00 4.20
N SER A 3 9.23 -8.85 3.50
CA SER A 3 10.02 -8.46 2.32
C SER A 3 9.13 -8.05 1.15
N LEU A 4 8.01 -8.76 0.95
CA LEU A 4 7.03 -8.48 -0.11
C LEU A 4 6.29 -7.16 0.18
N GLY A 5 5.79 -6.98 1.40
CA GLY A 5 5.14 -5.72 1.80
C GLY A 5 6.06 -4.51 1.63
N ARG A 6 7.33 -4.63 2.04
CA ARG A 6 8.34 -3.58 1.84
C ARG A 6 8.60 -3.30 0.36
N ALA A 7 8.74 -4.33 -0.46
CA ALA A 7 8.95 -4.16 -1.89
C ALA A 7 7.78 -3.44 -2.57
N VAL A 8 6.53 -3.81 -2.24
CA VAL A 8 5.33 -3.15 -2.79
C VAL A 8 5.30 -1.67 -2.40
N LEU A 9 5.62 -1.33 -1.16
CA LEU A 9 5.66 0.07 -0.70
C LEU A 9 6.76 0.89 -1.39
N VAL A 10 7.94 0.31 -1.59
CA VAL A 10 9.03 0.98 -2.33
C VAL A 10 8.60 1.26 -3.77
N ILE A 11 7.96 0.30 -4.44
CA ILE A 11 7.46 0.47 -5.80
C ILE A 11 6.36 1.54 -5.82
N ALA A 12 5.42 1.52 -4.85
CA ALA A 12 4.39 2.55 -4.72
C ALA A 12 5.00 3.95 -4.58
N LEU A 13 6.03 4.11 -3.75
CA LEU A 13 6.73 5.38 -3.58
C LEU A 13 7.36 5.87 -4.88
N LEU A 14 8.04 4.99 -5.63
CA LEU A 14 8.63 5.35 -6.92
C LEU A 14 7.56 5.78 -7.94
N VAL A 15 6.43 5.06 -8.00
CA VAL A 15 5.29 5.41 -8.87
C VAL A 15 4.67 6.75 -8.47
N ALA A 16 4.57 7.04 -7.16
CA ALA A 16 4.08 8.33 -6.67
C ALA A 16 5.00 9.49 -7.10
N CYS A 17 6.32 9.33 -6.92
CA CYS A 17 7.30 10.32 -7.38
C CYS A 17 7.20 10.54 -8.90
N TYR A 18 7.06 9.47 -9.67
CA TYR A 18 6.85 9.56 -11.11
C TYR A 18 5.55 10.30 -11.46
N ALA A 19 4.42 9.99 -10.79
CA ALA A 19 3.14 10.64 -11.04
C ALA A 19 3.20 12.16 -10.79
N VAL A 20 3.92 12.58 -9.74
CA VAL A 20 4.15 14.00 -9.43
C VAL A 20 5.04 14.65 -10.49
N ALA A 21 6.18 14.04 -10.82
CA ALA A 21 7.11 14.57 -11.81
C ALA A 21 6.46 14.68 -13.21
N ALA A 22 5.74 13.64 -13.64
CA ALA A 22 5.03 13.61 -14.92
C ALA A 22 3.89 14.63 -14.97
N SER A 23 3.13 14.82 -13.88
CA SER A 23 2.10 15.86 -13.81
C SER A 23 2.69 17.25 -13.92
N LEU A 24 3.76 17.53 -13.18
CA LEU A 24 4.42 18.84 -13.18
C LEU A 24 5.05 19.15 -14.54
N TYR A 25 5.74 18.18 -15.13
CA TYR A 25 6.32 18.33 -16.46
C TYR A 25 5.24 18.48 -17.54
N GLY A 26 4.17 17.68 -17.48
CA GLY A 26 3.05 17.78 -18.42
C GLY A 26 2.32 19.13 -18.36
N ALA A 27 2.11 19.66 -17.15
CA ALA A 27 1.51 20.98 -16.94
C ALA A 27 2.41 22.10 -17.50
N ARG A 28 3.73 22.05 -17.27
CA ARG A 28 4.67 23.07 -17.75
C ARG A 28 4.93 23.02 -19.26
N SER A 29 5.02 21.83 -19.82
CA SER A 29 5.36 21.63 -21.24
C SER A 29 4.14 21.71 -22.18
N GLY A 30 2.91 21.77 -21.64
CA GLY A 30 1.68 21.73 -22.43
C GLY A 30 1.41 20.38 -23.12
N LYS A 31 2.25 19.36 -22.87
CA LYS A 31 2.16 18.06 -23.54
C LYS A 31 1.12 17.17 -22.85
N ARG A 32 -0.02 16.98 -23.50
CA ARG A 32 -1.13 16.15 -23.00
C ARG A 32 -0.71 14.70 -22.68
N GLU A 33 0.25 14.15 -23.42
CA GLU A 33 0.77 12.79 -23.21
C GLU A 33 1.27 12.57 -21.77
N TRP A 34 1.98 13.55 -21.22
CA TRP A 34 2.52 13.49 -19.85
C TRP A 34 1.43 13.59 -18.79
N ILE A 35 0.37 14.37 -19.05
CA ILE A 35 -0.81 14.45 -18.19
C ILE A 35 -1.61 13.14 -18.22
N VAL A 36 -1.70 12.48 -19.38
CA VAL A 36 -2.33 11.16 -19.49
C VAL A 36 -1.50 10.10 -18.76
N SER A 37 -0.17 10.14 -18.91
CA SER A 37 0.73 9.21 -18.23
C SER A 37 0.66 9.36 -16.72
N SER A 38 0.68 10.60 -16.20
CA SER A 38 0.58 10.84 -14.76
C SER A 38 -0.74 10.34 -14.17
N ARG A 39 -1.86 10.53 -14.88
CA ARG A 39 -3.15 9.96 -14.48
C ARG A 39 -3.12 8.43 -14.40
N ARG A 40 -2.48 7.76 -15.36
CA ARG A 40 -2.30 6.30 -15.32
C ARG A 40 -1.42 5.86 -14.15
N ALA A 41 -0.37 6.62 -13.86
CA ALA A 41 0.48 6.37 -12.70
C ALA A 41 -0.30 6.47 -11.38
N VAL A 42 -1.27 7.39 -11.27
CA VAL A 42 -2.17 7.46 -10.10
C VAL A 42 -3.02 6.19 -9.95
N TYR A 43 -3.55 5.62 -11.04
CA TYR A 43 -4.27 4.35 -10.97
C TYR A 43 -3.35 3.18 -10.57
N ALA A 44 -2.12 3.15 -11.08
CA ALA A 44 -1.12 2.17 -10.65
C ALA A 44 -0.77 2.32 -9.16
N LEU A 45 -0.61 3.55 -8.68
CA LEU A 45 -0.39 3.84 -7.26
C LEU A 45 -1.55 3.32 -6.40
N ALA A 46 -2.80 3.60 -6.80
CA ALA A 46 -3.97 3.10 -6.08
C ALA A 46 -3.97 1.57 -6.00
N ALA A 47 -3.69 0.87 -7.10
CA ALA A 47 -3.59 -0.59 -7.12
C ALA A 47 -2.47 -1.12 -6.20
N LEU A 48 -1.30 -0.47 -6.19
CA LEU A 48 -0.18 -0.84 -5.33
C LEU A 48 -0.49 -0.63 -3.84
N LEU A 49 -1.18 0.46 -3.48
CA LEU A 49 -1.60 0.71 -2.10
C LEU A 49 -2.66 -0.29 -1.64
N THR A 50 -3.63 -0.62 -2.50
CA THR A 50 -4.60 -1.69 -2.22
C THR A 50 -3.92 -3.04 -2.04
N LEU A 51 -2.91 -3.35 -2.85
CA LEU A 51 -2.12 -4.57 -2.69
C LEU A 51 -1.35 -4.58 -1.37
N ALA A 52 -0.72 -3.45 -0.99
CA ALA A 52 -0.02 -3.33 0.28
C ALA A 52 -0.97 -3.55 1.47
N PHE A 53 -2.17 -2.97 1.41
CA PHE A 53 -3.23 -3.19 2.38
C PHE A 53 -3.61 -4.69 2.48
N ALA A 54 -3.86 -5.34 1.35
CA ALA A 54 -4.20 -6.76 1.32
C ALA A 54 -3.09 -7.66 1.89
N VAL A 55 -1.81 -7.31 1.69
CA VAL A 55 -0.69 -8.05 2.28
C VAL A 55 -0.71 -7.99 3.80
N VAL A 56 -1.02 -6.81 4.37
CA VAL A 56 -1.13 -6.64 5.83
C VAL A 56 -2.34 -7.40 6.38
N GLU A 57 -3.49 -7.31 5.70
CA GLU A 57 -4.71 -8.04 6.09
C GLU A 57 -4.47 -9.56 6.13
N VAL A 58 -3.80 -10.11 5.10
CA VAL A 58 -3.42 -11.53 5.05
C VAL A 58 -2.44 -11.88 6.18
N ALA A 59 -1.55 -10.96 6.55
CA ALA A 59 -0.64 -11.17 7.68
C ALA A 59 -1.40 -11.26 9.01
N PHE A 60 -2.43 -10.43 9.23
CA PHE A 60 -3.32 -10.54 10.40
C PHE A 60 -4.07 -11.88 10.42
N LEU A 61 -4.65 -12.28 9.29
CA LEU A 61 -5.36 -13.57 9.16
C LEU A 61 -4.46 -14.78 9.44
N ARG A 62 -3.22 -14.74 8.97
CA ARG A 62 -2.22 -15.79 9.20
C ARG A 62 -1.52 -15.68 10.55
N SER A 63 -1.81 -14.64 11.34
CA SER A 63 -1.11 -14.36 12.59
C SER A 63 0.42 -14.31 12.39
N ASP A 64 0.87 -13.65 11.32
CA ASP A 64 2.29 -13.46 11.00
C ASP A 64 2.90 -12.41 11.95
N PHE A 65 3.31 -12.85 13.13
CA PHE A 65 3.91 -12.03 14.18
C PHE A 65 5.31 -11.48 13.83
N SER A 66 5.86 -11.79 12.65
CA SER A 66 7.06 -11.11 12.16
C SER A 66 6.80 -9.63 11.87
N LEU A 67 5.54 -9.26 11.66
CA LEU A 67 5.11 -7.88 11.62
C LEU A 67 4.72 -7.42 13.02
N ARG A 68 5.43 -6.41 13.52
CA ARG A 68 5.15 -5.78 14.82
C ARG A 68 3.68 -5.36 14.94
N LEU A 69 3.09 -4.84 13.87
CA LEU A 69 1.68 -4.46 13.80
C LEU A 69 0.72 -5.63 14.11
N VAL A 70 1.04 -6.84 13.64
CA VAL A 70 0.24 -8.04 13.91
C VAL A 70 0.47 -8.54 15.34
N ALA A 71 1.69 -8.43 15.85
CA ALA A 71 2.05 -8.82 17.21
C ALA A 71 1.41 -7.92 18.28
N GLU A 72 1.24 -6.63 17.99
CA GLU A 72 0.58 -5.68 18.89
C GLU A 72 -0.95 -5.74 18.78
N GLY A 73 -1.47 -5.99 17.57
CA GLY A 73 -2.92 -5.95 17.29
C GLY A 73 -3.68 -7.27 17.36
N SER A 74 -3.01 -8.42 17.47
CA SER A 74 -3.65 -9.73 17.34
C SER A 74 -2.96 -10.83 18.14
N SER A 75 -3.69 -11.92 18.38
CA SER A 75 -3.20 -13.11 19.08
C SER A 75 -3.68 -14.38 18.37
N THR A 76 -3.07 -15.53 18.69
CA THR A 76 -3.47 -16.83 18.11
C THR A 76 -4.90 -17.22 18.50
N THR A 77 -5.40 -16.76 19.64
CA THR A 77 -6.74 -17.03 20.16
C THR A 77 -7.81 -16.05 19.66
N THR A 78 -7.42 -14.98 18.95
CA THR A 78 -8.37 -14.02 18.39
C THR A 78 -9.23 -14.70 17.30
N PRO A 79 -10.58 -14.62 17.37
CA PRO A 79 -11.43 -15.17 16.32
C PRO A 79 -11.19 -14.48 14.97
N THR A 80 -11.27 -15.23 13.87
CA THR A 80 -10.89 -14.76 12.52
C THR A 80 -11.61 -13.48 12.08
N PHE A 81 -12.89 -13.33 12.44
CA PHE A 81 -13.66 -12.12 12.14
C PHE A 81 -13.05 -10.87 12.78
N TYR A 82 -12.58 -10.98 14.03
CA TYR A 82 -11.93 -9.87 14.73
C TYR A 82 -10.52 -9.57 14.21
N LYS A 83 -9.84 -10.57 13.61
CA LYS A 83 -8.53 -10.36 12.97
C LYS A 83 -8.60 -9.43 11.75
N LEU A 84 -9.72 -9.43 11.01
CA LEU A 84 -9.94 -8.51 9.89
C LEU A 84 -10.06 -7.05 10.37
N THR A 85 -10.73 -6.83 11.50
CA THR A 85 -10.88 -5.49 12.07
C THR A 85 -9.66 -5.04 12.88
N ALA A 86 -8.79 -5.97 13.28
CA ALA A 86 -7.63 -5.69 14.14
C ALA A 86 -6.64 -4.70 13.52
N MET A 87 -6.48 -4.73 12.19
CA MET A 87 -5.62 -3.76 11.48
C MET A 87 -6.08 -2.31 11.70
N TRP A 88 -7.39 -2.08 11.74
CA TRP A 88 -7.99 -0.75 11.93
C TRP A 88 -8.00 -0.31 13.38
N ALA A 89 -8.02 -1.25 14.33
CA ALA A 89 -7.91 -0.95 15.75
C ALA A 89 -6.46 -0.63 16.17
N THR A 90 -5.47 -1.12 15.43
CA THR A 90 -4.03 -0.99 15.74
C THR A 90 -3.41 0.24 15.08
N GLN A 91 -4.06 1.40 15.19
CA GLN A 91 -3.55 2.66 14.64
C GLN A 91 -2.98 3.54 15.75
N GLU A 92 -1.79 3.17 16.26
CA GLU A 92 -0.97 4.01 17.15
C GLU A 92 0.48 4.09 16.66
#